data_AF-A0AA39IT14-F1
#
_entry.id   AF-A0AA39IT14-F1
#
_cell.length_a   1.000
_cell.length_b   1.000
_cell.length_c   1.000
_cell.angle_alpha   90.00
_cell.angle_beta   90.00
_cell.angle_gamma   90.00
#
_symmetry.space_group_name_H-M   'P 1'
#
loop_
_entity.id
_entity.type
_entity.pdbx_description
1 polymer ?
#
loop_
_entity_poly.entity_id
_entity_poly.type
_entity_poly.pdbx_seq_one_letter_code
_entity_poly.pdbx_strand_id
1 'polypeptide(L)'
;MRASFSQCKQQSSEQSGVRNYIPSEPLRSAVSHNSRESAGFQFLVGPPLVNVDAMNSAEKACAQAEKLSSDPLVLTFLILRSFFSLVSVVMMSVLMFVEKFTKRYHPNATILLRGYLFFTILSALSTLFSDGTDAVRFLFYRPRGQDCRLHVYFGRTAEFMVMPTVFCVNALGIMFIFIGIERSIATVYAARYEKMRSTGPGWLLLLVTVLTSAAKAIWFFSYSDVNTYNPISTLGDIPMGIQQTALGMQLALEMINVIVFSALYFCNRRSIKGTHRIVSSLTYKYQLNENVNSITIILQLAWFHCIVTILATCLIIFSVAKFTEEEYLRYGLPTDLYPVYHCTFPFLMAYKVVQEKRKHRRLQVVKAKERREYRNQDGHFKMLENLFERQNN
;
A
#
# COMPACT_ATOMS: atom_id res chain seq x y z
N MET A 1 -24.02 37.57 -18.43
CA MET A 1 -23.24 37.27 -17.20
C MET A 1 -24.22 36.79 -16.13
N ARG A 2 -23.87 35.74 -15.36
CA ARG A 2 -24.73 34.87 -14.51
C ARG A 2 -25.50 33.75 -15.23
N ALA A 3 -24.78 32.72 -15.69
CA ALA A 3 -25.33 31.36 -15.89
C ALA A 3 -24.19 30.42 -16.31
N SER A 4 -23.42 29.88 -15.35
CA SER A 4 -22.54 28.69 -15.58
C SER A 4 -21.90 28.12 -14.30
N PHE A 5 -22.41 28.44 -13.12
CA PHE A 5 -21.85 27.93 -11.84
C PHE A 5 -22.75 26.90 -11.13
N SER A 6 -23.85 26.44 -11.75
CA SER A 6 -24.80 25.51 -11.11
C SER A 6 -24.56 24.02 -11.40
N GLN A 7 -23.75 23.63 -12.38
CA GLN A 7 -23.71 22.23 -12.85
C GLN A 7 -22.73 21.28 -12.15
N CYS A 8 -22.04 21.70 -11.09
CA CYS A 8 -21.16 20.79 -10.33
C CYS A 8 -21.58 20.61 -8.85
N LYS A 9 -22.74 21.16 -8.46
CA LYS A 9 -23.22 21.13 -7.07
C LYS A 9 -24.51 20.32 -6.87
N GLN A 10 -25.00 19.64 -7.91
CA GLN A 10 -26.34 19.06 -7.93
C GLN A 10 -26.31 17.54 -8.17
N GLN A 11 -25.54 16.83 -7.34
CA GLN A 11 -25.59 15.35 -7.28
C GLN A 11 -25.37 14.80 -5.87
N SER A 12 -25.65 15.58 -4.82
CA SER A 12 -25.46 15.16 -3.40
C SER A 12 -26.53 15.69 -2.44
N SER A 13 -27.74 16.01 -2.91
CA SER A 13 -28.82 16.42 -2.01
C SER A 13 -30.18 16.16 -2.64
N GLU A 14 -30.71 14.95 -2.45
CA GLU A 14 -32.15 14.67 -2.29
C GLU A 14 -32.34 13.14 -2.26
N GLN A 15 -32.38 12.57 -1.07
CA GLN A 15 -33.33 11.50 -0.80
C GLN A 15 -33.91 11.70 0.61
N SER A 16 -35.16 12.16 0.57
CA SER A 16 -36.22 12.08 1.58
C SER A 16 -36.07 10.85 2.51
N GLY A 17 -36.28 10.92 3.82
CA GLY A 17 -37.47 11.52 4.44
C GLY A 17 -38.60 10.49 4.49
N VAL A 18 -38.46 9.43 5.30
CA VAL A 18 -39.56 8.55 5.74
C VAL A 18 -39.43 8.33 7.24
N ARG A 19 -40.33 8.96 8.00
CA ARG A 19 -40.63 8.61 9.40
C ARG A 19 -41.41 7.30 9.40
N ASN A 20 -41.00 6.35 10.23
CA ASN A 20 -41.89 5.31 10.73
C ASN A 20 -41.69 5.17 12.25
N TYR A 21 -42.80 5.37 12.95
CA TYR A 21 -43.06 5.03 14.35
C TYR A 21 -43.24 3.52 14.48
N ILE A 22 -42.59 2.85 15.45
CA ILE A 22 -42.99 1.55 16.05
C ILE A 22 -42.46 1.52 17.51
N PRO A 23 -43.19 0.90 18.47
CA PRO A 23 -43.25 1.33 19.86
C PRO A 23 -42.25 0.62 20.80
N SER A 24 -42.17 1.20 22.00
CA SER A 24 -41.60 0.68 23.23
C SER A 24 -42.35 -0.55 23.76
N GLU A 25 -41.61 -1.59 24.18
CA GLU A 25 -42.00 -2.54 25.23
C GLU A 25 -40.78 -3.39 25.68
N PRO A 26 -40.82 -4.17 26.78
CA PRO A 26 -40.05 -3.84 27.98
C PRO A 26 -39.03 -4.91 28.42
N LEU A 27 -38.32 -4.56 29.50
CA LEU A 27 -37.56 -5.40 30.43
C LEU A 27 -37.89 -6.90 30.41
N ARG A 28 -36.85 -7.73 30.32
CA ARG A 28 -36.76 -8.95 31.12
C ARG A 28 -35.33 -9.30 31.52
N SER A 29 -35.21 -9.45 32.83
CA SER A 29 -34.11 -9.92 33.66
C SER A 29 -33.86 -11.43 33.55
N ALA A 30 -32.59 -11.83 33.66
CA ALA A 30 -32.08 -13.04 34.32
C ALA A 30 -30.54 -12.90 34.33
N VAL A 31 -29.86 -12.51 35.41
CA VAL A 31 -29.56 -13.25 36.65
C VAL A 31 -29.38 -14.75 36.40
N SER A 32 -28.11 -15.16 36.32
CA SER A 32 -27.67 -16.48 36.79
C SER A 32 -26.29 -16.32 37.43
N HIS A 33 -26.30 -16.53 38.75
CA HIS A 33 -25.17 -16.75 39.62
C HIS A 33 -24.47 -18.08 39.31
N ASN A 34 -23.16 -18.14 39.60
CA ASN A 34 -22.35 -19.27 40.08
C ASN A 34 -21.01 -19.35 39.33
N SER A 35 -19.84 -19.51 39.94
CA SER A 35 -19.45 -19.56 41.34
C SER A 35 -18.00 -19.15 41.42
N ARG A 36 -17.66 -18.35 42.44
CA ARG A 36 -16.30 -18.27 42.97
C ARG A 36 -15.98 -19.62 43.61
N GLU A 37 -14.97 -20.31 43.13
CA GLU A 37 -14.19 -21.23 43.95
C GLU A 37 -12.85 -20.61 44.24
N SER A 38 -12.67 -20.33 45.53
CA SER A 38 -11.45 -19.87 46.14
C SER A 38 -10.72 -21.07 46.74
N ALA A 39 -9.40 -21.05 46.60
CA ALA A 39 -8.40 -21.59 47.53
C ALA A 39 -8.25 -23.11 47.67
N GLY A 40 -7.06 -23.58 47.29
CA GLY A 40 -6.54 -24.88 47.72
C GLY A 40 -5.31 -25.35 46.94
N PHE A 41 -4.39 -24.48 46.51
CA PHE A 41 -3.20 -24.94 45.79
C PHE A 41 -2.08 -25.32 46.77
N GLN A 42 -2.06 -26.61 47.13
CA GLN A 42 -0.93 -27.26 47.80
C GLN A 42 0.28 -27.28 46.84
N PHE A 43 1.39 -26.72 47.31
CA PHE A 43 2.70 -26.74 46.65
C PHE A 43 3.31 -28.14 46.81
N LEU A 44 2.95 -29.07 45.92
CA LEU A 44 3.71 -30.30 45.69
C LEU A 44 4.49 -30.10 44.39
N VAL A 45 5.77 -29.77 44.54
CA VAL A 45 6.75 -29.71 43.44
C VAL A 45 7.00 -31.15 42.98
N GLY A 46 6.08 -31.67 42.18
CA GLY A 46 6.33 -32.84 41.34
C GLY A 46 7.27 -32.44 40.19
N PRO A 47 8.08 -33.38 39.67
CA PRO A 47 8.83 -33.14 38.44
C PRO A 47 7.84 -32.68 37.35
N PRO A 48 8.22 -31.71 36.49
CA PRO A 48 7.30 -31.17 35.49
C PRO A 48 6.80 -32.32 34.64
N LEU A 49 5.50 -32.57 34.69
CA LEU A 49 4.83 -33.47 33.76
C LEU A 49 5.13 -32.94 32.35
N VAL A 50 6.03 -33.61 31.65
CA VAL A 50 6.33 -33.32 30.26
C VAL A 50 5.02 -33.50 29.51
N ASN A 51 4.50 -32.39 29.00
CA ASN A 51 3.22 -32.36 28.32
C ASN A 51 3.34 -33.15 27.01
N VAL A 52 2.85 -34.39 26.99
CA VAL A 52 3.03 -35.36 25.88
C VAL A 52 2.53 -34.80 24.55
N ASP A 53 1.48 -33.99 24.57
CA ASP A 53 0.94 -33.33 23.39
C ASP A 53 1.90 -32.29 22.79
N ALA A 54 2.67 -31.60 23.64
CA ALA A 54 3.69 -30.65 23.18
C ALA A 54 4.85 -31.36 22.48
N MET A 55 5.28 -32.52 23.00
CA MET A 55 6.35 -33.32 22.40
C MET A 55 5.95 -33.85 21.01
N ASN A 56 4.71 -34.35 20.88
CA ASN A 56 4.16 -34.79 19.61
C ASN A 56 4.02 -33.65 18.59
N SER A 57 3.72 -32.42 19.04
CA SER A 57 3.63 -31.25 18.16
C SER A 57 4.99 -30.80 17.62
N ALA A 58 6.04 -30.83 18.44
CA ALA A 58 7.39 -30.47 18.05
C ALA A 58 7.96 -31.44 17.00
N GLU A 59 7.74 -32.75 17.19
CA GLU A 59 8.18 -33.78 16.25
C GLU A 59 7.49 -33.64 14.89
N LYS A 60 6.18 -33.38 14.88
CA LYS A 60 5.42 -33.12 13.64
C LYS A 60 5.93 -31.88 12.90
N ALA A 61 6.11 -30.77 13.62
CA ALA A 61 6.64 -29.53 13.03
C ALA A 61 8.07 -29.74 12.50
N CYS A 62 8.88 -30.54 13.19
CA CYS A 62 10.23 -30.89 12.74
C CYS A 62 10.21 -31.69 11.43
N ALA A 63 9.41 -32.77 11.38
CA ALA A 63 9.29 -33.60 10.19
C ALA A 63 8.79 -32.80 8.98
N GLN A 64 7.83 -31.88 9.20
CA GLN A 64 7.37 -30.95 8.18
C GLN A 64 8.48 -29.98 7.72
N ALA A 65 9.25 -29.40 8.65
CA ALA A 65 10.37 -28.53 8.31
C ALA A 65 11.44 -29.27 7.50
N GLU A 66 11.76 -30.52 7.84
CA GLU A 66 12.70 -31.35 7.08
C GLU A 66 12.19 -31.62 5.66
N LYS A 67 10.91 -32.00 5.52
CA LYS A 67 10.25 -32.17 4.22
C LYS A 67 10.33 -30.90 3.38
N LEU A 68 9.97 -29.74 3.94
CA LEU A 68 10.02 -28.44 3.25
C LEU A 68 11.45 -28.03 2.85
N SER A 69 12.44 -28.27 3.72
CA SER A 69 13.85 -27.95 3.45
C SER A 69 14.47 -28.80 2.34
N SER A 70 13.90 -29.98 2.09
CA SER A 70 14.32 -30.90 1.04
C SER A 70 13.66 -30.61 -0.31
N ASP A 71 12.58 -29.81 -0.32
CA ASP A 71 11.86 -29.46 -1.54
C ASP A 71 12.54 -28.30 -2.28
N PRO A 72 13.09 -28.54 -3.47
CA PRO A 72 13.78 -27.50 -4.23
C PRO A 72 12.85 -26.35 -4.62
N LEU A 73 11.54 -26.59 -4.74
CA LEU A 73 10.57 -25.55 -5.09
C LEU A 73 10.47 -24.52 -3.95
N VAL A 74 10.20 -24.98 -2.72
CA VAL A 74 10.11 -24.14 -1.52
C VAL A 74 11.37 -23.31 -1.34
N LEU A 75 12.53 -23.96 -1.43
CA LEU A 75 13.83 -23.32 -1.26
C LEU A 75 14.10 -22.26 -2.34
N THR A 76 13.81 -22.58 -3.61
CA THR A 76 13.98 -21.64 -4.73
C THR A 76 13.12 -20.40 -4.55
N PHE A 77 11.86 -20.57 -4.15
CA PHE A 77 10.96 -19.42 -3.93
C PHE A 77 11.37 -18.59 -2.72
N LEU A 78 11.83 -19.19 -1.61
CA LEU A 78 12.34 -18.44 -0.46
C LEU A 78 13.56 -17.57 -0.82
N ILE A 79 14.52 -18.14 -1.56
CA ILE A 79 15.70 -17.42 -2.04
C ILE A 79 15.29 -16.30 -3.00
N LEU A 80 14.39 -16.59 -3.95
CA LEU A 80 13.94 -15.62 -4.95
C LEU A 80 13.18 -14.45 -4.31
N ARG A 81 12.29 -14.74 -3.36
CA ARG A 81 11.53 -13.72 -2.61
C ARG A 81 12.46 -12.85 -1.79
N SER A 82 13.43 -13.44 -1.10
CA SER A 82 14.46 -12.71 -0.36
C SER A 82 15.28 -11.79 -1.28
N PHE A 83 15.68 -12.31 -2.45
CA PHE A 83 16.40 -11.53 -3.45
C PHE A 83 15.58 -10.35 -3.99
N PHE A 84 14.30 -10.57 -4.35
CA PHE A 84 13.41 -9.50 -4.81
C PHE A 84 13.17 -8.43 -3.75
N SER A 85 13.02 -8.84 -2.49
CA SER A 85 12.89 -7.92 -1.36
C SER A 85 14.16 -7.09 -1.16
N LEU A 86 15.35 -7.69 -1.25
CA LEU A 86 16.62 -6.97 -1.18
C LEU A 86 16.75 -5.92 -2.31
N VAL A 87 16.46 -6.31 -3.55
CA VAL A 87 16.47 -5.40 -4.71
C VAL A 87 15.47 -4.26 -4.50
N SER A 88 14.27 -4.58 -4.00
CA SER A 88 13.25 -3.57 -3.69
C SER A 88 13.74 -2.55 -2.66
N VAL A 89 14.33 -3.00 -1.54
CA VAL A 89 14.86 -2.13 -0.49
C VAL A 89 15.92 -1.17 -1.05
N VAL A 90 16.88 -1.68 -1.82
CA VAL A 90 17.95 -0.86 -2.42
C VAL A 90 17.36 0.16 -3.39
N MET A 91 16.51 -0.29 -4.32
CA MET A 91 15.92 0.58 -5.34
C MET A 91 15.01 1.64 -4.73
N MET A 92 14.20 1.28 -3.74
CA MET A 92 13.33 2.21 -3.03
C MET A 92 14.10 3.24 -2.22
N SER A 93 15.16 2.82 -1.54
CA SER A 93 16.03 3.74 -0.81
C SER A 93 16.65 4.75 -1.76
N VAL A 94 17.18 4.29 -2.90
CA VAL A 94 17.72 5.17 -3.95
C VAL A 94 16.63 6.12 -4.46
N LEU A 95 15.42 5.63 -4.75
CA LEU A 95 14.31 6.48 -5.19
C LEU A 95 13.96 7.55 -4.16
N MET A 96 13.92 7.20 -2.87
CA MET A 96 13.64 8.11 -1.76
C MET A 96 14.70 9.23 -1.65
N PHE A 97 15.98 8.92 -1.88
CA PHE A 97 17.06 9.92 -1.90
C PHE A 97 17.10 10.77 -3.17
N VAL A 98 16.82 10.16 -4.33
CA VAL A 98 16.83 10.84 -5.64
C VAL A 98 15.57 11.69 -5.85
N GLU A 99 14.57 11.54 -4.99
CA GLU A 99 13.22 12.07 -5.11
C GLU A 99 13.14 13.61 -5.15
N LYS A 100 13.48 14.20 -6.29
CA LYS A 100 13.10 15.58 -6.64
C LYS A 100 11.68 15.66 -7.20
N PHE A 101 11.06 14.53 -7.53
CA PHE A 101 9.75 14.50 -8.17
C PHE A 101 8.62 14.87 -7.23
N THR A 102 8.76 14.55 -5.93
CA THR A 102 7.78 14.93 -4.90
C THR A 102 7.67 16.43 -4.69
N LYS A 103 8.71 17.21 -5.01
CA LYS A 103 8.70 18.67 -4.89
C LYS A 103 7.64 19.38 -5.73
N ARG A 104 7.05 18.69 -6.71
CA ARG A 104 5.99 19.25 -7.55
C ARG A 104 4.61 19.10 -6.94
N TYR A 105 4.43 18.17 -6.02
CA TYR A 105 3.13 17.97 -5.39
C TYR A 105 2.95 18.93 -4.23
N HIS A 106 1.69 19.14 -3.89
CA HIS A 106 1.32 19.78 -2.65
C HIS A 106 1.99 19.09 -1.43
N PRO A 107 2.33 19.85 -0.37
CA PRO A 107 2.98 19.29 0.82
C PRO A 107 2.25 18.10 1.44
N ASN A 108 0.90 18.12 1.49
CA ASN A 108 0.10 17.01 2.04
C ASN A 108 0.27 15.72 1.21
N ALA A 109 0.08 15.77 -0.11
CA ALA A 109 0.37 14.63 -0.98
C ALA A 109 1.83 14.16 -0.91
N THR A 110 2.78 15.08 -0.73
CA THR A 110 4.20 14.72 -0.57
C THR A 110 4.42 13.90 0.70
N ILE A 111 3.82 14.29 1.83
CA ILE A 111 3.89 13.52 3.07
C ILE A 111 3.28 12.13 2.88
N LEU A 112 2.10 12.05 2.25
CA LEU A 112 1.44 10.76 2.02
C LEU A 112 2.26 9.86 1.08
N LEU A 113 2.79 10.41 -0.02
CA LEU A 113 3.58 9.62 -0.96
C LEU A 113 4.90 9.14 -0.35
N ARG A 114 5.56 9.98 0.47
CA ARG A 114 6.74 9.56 1.23
C ARG A 114 6.43 8.49 2.27
N GLY A 115 5.30 8.62 2.97
CA GLY A 115 4.81 7.60 3.88
C GLY A 115 4.58 6.27 3.16
N TYR A 116 3.96 6.30 1.97
CA TYR A 116 3.77 5.12 1.13
C TYR A 116 5.11 4.47 0.75
N LEU A 117 6.10 5.24 0.30
CA LEU A 117 7.43 4.70 -0.03
C LEU A 117 8.12 4.11 1.21
N PHE A 118 8.00 4.78 2.35
CA PHE A 118 8.56 4.31 3.62
C PHE A 118 7.95 2.96 4.04
N PHE A 119 6.62 2.82 4.02
CA PHE A 119 5.96 1.53 4.31
C PHE A 119 6.30 0.46 3.27
N THR A 120 6.59 0.83 2.02
CA THR A 120 7.05 -0.13 1.01
C THR A 120 8.43 -0.68 1.37
N ILE A 121 9.35 0.18 1.81
CA ILE A 121 10.69 -0.23 2.29
C ILE A 121 10.56 -1.13 3.52
N LEU A 122 9.73 -0.73 4.51
CA LEU A 122 9.51 -1.54 5.71
C LEU A 122 8.88 -2.91 5.39
N SER A 123 7.93 -2.96 4.46
CA SER A 123 7.32 -4.21 4.00
C SER A 123 8.38 -5.13 3.39
N ALA A 124 9.21 -4.60 2.47
CA ALA A 124 10.26 -5.38 1.83
C ALA A 124 11.35 -5.82 2.82
N LEU A 125 11.71 -4.98 3.80
CA LEU A 125 12.61 -5.36 4.88
C LEU A 125 12.02 -6.49 5.73
N SER A 126 10.74 -6.39 6.10
CA SER A 126 10.04 -7.42 6.86
C SER A 126 10.06 -8.77 6.13
N THR A 127 9.71 -8.78 4.85
CA THR A 127 9.79 -9.98 4.00
C THR A 127 11.22 -10.51 3.87
N LEU A 128 12.21 -9.63 3.73
CA LEU A 128 13.62 -10.03 3.69
C LEU A 128 14.04 -10.70 4.99
N PHE A 129 13.59 -10.20 6.15
CA PHE A 129 13.88 -10.81 7.44
C PHE A 129 13.13 -12.13 7.64
N SER A 130 11.83 -12.21 7.36
CA SER A 130 11.08 -13.47 7.50
C SER A 130 11.61 -14.54 6.56
N ASP A 131 11.63 -14.27 5.26
CA ASP A 131 11.93 -15.28 4.24
C ASP A 131 13.43 -15.55 4.17
N GLY A 132 14.26 -14.53 4.44
CA GLY A 132 15.71 -14.66 4.44
C GLY A 132 16.21 -15.48 5.63
N THR A 133 15.63 -15.32 6.82
CA THR A 133 15.97 -16.15 7.98
C THR A 133 15.55 -17.61 7.76
N ASP A 134 14.38 -17.84 7.14
CA ASP A 134 13.94 -19.18 6.74
C ASP A 134 14.86 -19.82 5.70
N ALA A 135 15.25 -19.07 4.67
CA ALA A 135 16.20 -19.55 3.65
C ALA A 135 17.57 -19.91 4.25
N VAL A 136 18.12 -19.03 5.10
CA VAL A 136 19.41 -19.27 5.77
C VAL A 136 19.34 -20.49 6.67
N ARG A 137 18.25 -20.65 7.42
CA ARG A 137 18.02 -21.80 8.30
C ARG A 137 17.99 -23.11 7.50
N PHE A 138 17.24 -23.15 6.40
CA PHE A 138 17.10 -24.36 5.58
C PHE A 138 18.39 -24.75 4.84
N LEU A 139 19.20 -23.77 4.44
CA LEU A 139 20.46 -23.99 3.72
C LEU A 139 21.64 -24.32 4.63
N PHE A 140 21.84 -23.54 5.69
CA PHE A 140 23.10 -23.51 6.41
C PHE A 140 23.02 -24.08 7.82
N TYR A 141 21.86 -24.01 8.49
CA TYR A 141 21.73 -24.37 9.90
C TYR A 141 21.14 -25.78 10.06
N ARG A 142 22.01 -26.80 9.96
CA ARG A 142 21.67 -28.22 10.18
C ARG A 142 22.56 -28.84 11.27
N PRO A 143 22.24 -28.67 12.56
CA PRO A 143 23.00 -29.28 13.65
C PRO A 143 23.09 -30.80 13.48
N ARG A 144 24.29 -31.36 13.68
CA ARG A 144 24.52 -32.81 13.70
C ARG A 144 24.20 -33.35 15.10
N GLY A 145 23.43 -34.43 15.19
CA GLY A 145 23.21 -35.16 16.44
C GLY A 145 22.05 -34.67 17.32
N GLN A 146 21.14 -33.85 16.79
CA GLN A 146 19.84 -33.57 17.43
C GLN A 146 18.74 -34.40 16.74
N ASP A 147 17.73 -34.82 17.51
CA ASP A 147 16.56 -35.56 16.99
C ASP A 147 15.84 -34.75 15.91
N CYS A 148 15.86 -33.43 16.04
CA CYS A 148 15.41 -32.52 15.00
C CYS A 148 16.59 -31.80 14.33
N ARG A 149 16.82 -32.07 13.04
CA ARG A 149 17.91 -31.44 12.25
C ARG A 149 17.67 -29.97 11.92
N LEU A 150 16.47 -29.46 12.14
CA LEU A 150 16.06 -28.11 11.76
C LEU A 150 15.35 -27.43 12.93
N HIS A 151 15.90 -26.30 13.38
CA HIS A 151 15.30 -25.57 14.50
C HIS A 151 13.91 -25.03 14.14
N VAL A 152 12.85 -25.54 14.77
CA VAL A 152 11.48 -25.03 14.58
C VAL A 152 11.29 -23.73 15.35
N TYR A 153 10.41 -22.84 14.86
CA TYR A 153 10.07 -21.65 15.61
C TYR A 153 9.00 -21.97 16.65
N PHE A 154 9.06 -21.28 17.79
CA PHE A 154 7.90 -21.18 18.65
C PHE A 154 6.79 -20.45 17.90
N GLY A 155 5.55 -20.94 17.98
CA GLY A 155 4.42 -20.44 17.19
C GLY A 155 4.30 -18.92 17.24
N ARG A 156 4.24 -18.35 18.46
CA ARG A 156 4.16 -16.89 18.66
C ARG A 156 5.32 -16.10 18.08
N THR A 157 6.52 -16.67 18.03
CA THR A 157 7.69 -16.02 17.44
C THR A 157 7.55 -15.96 15.92
N ALA A 158 7.11 -17.05 15.29
CA ALA A 158 6.83 -17.07 13.85
C ALA A 158 5.79 -16.00 13.47
N GLU A 159 4.72 -15.87 14.25
CA GLU A 159 3.73 -14.82 14.01
C GLU A 159 4.31 -13.42 14.13
N PHE A 160 5.07 -13.18 15.20
CA PHE A 160 5.67 -11.87 15.43
C PHE A 160 6.58 -11.45 14.27
N MET A 161 7.23 -12.41 13.60
CA MET A 161 8.04 -12.15 12.41
C MET A 161 7.21 -11.75 11.18
N VAL A 162 5.98 -12.24 11.03
CA VAL A 162 5.11 -11.90 9.88
C VAL A 162 4.25 -10.64 10.11
N MET A 163 3.96 -10.28 11.37
CA MET A 163 3.10 -9.13 11.70
C MET A 163 3.55 -7.79 11.10
N PRO A 164 4.85 -7.44 11.03
CA PRO A 164 5.27 -6.19 10.40
C PRO A 164 4.92 -6.15 8.90
N THR A 165 4.93 -7.30 8.21
CA THR A 165 4.48 -7.41 6.81
C THR A 165 2.98 -7.13 6.72
N VAL A 166 2.16 -7.77 7.56
CA VAL A 166 0.70 -7.56 7.62
C VAL A 166 0.37 -6.09 7.88
N PHE A 167 1.06 -5.47 8.84
CA PHE A 167 0.93 -4.05 9.15
C PHE A 167 1.26 -3.17 7.94
N CYS A 168 2.41 -3.40 7.29
CA CYS A 168 2.85 -2.55 6.18
C CYS A 168 1.95 -2.70 4.95
N VAL A 169 1.56 -3.92 4.58
CA VAL A 169 0.66 -4.17 3.44
C VAL A 169 -0.69 -3.46 3.65
N ASN A 170 -1.23 -3.53 4.87
CA ASN A 170 -2.46 -2.81 5.18
C ASN A 170 -2.27 -1.28 5.12
N ALA A 171 -1.16 -0.77 5.65
CA ALA A 171 -0.85 0.65 5.60
C ALA A 171 -0.79 1.13 4.14
N LEU A 172 -0.15 0.38 3.25
CA LEU A 172 -0.06 0.72 1.82
C LEU A 172 -1.45 0.88 1.15
N GLY A 173 -2.37 -0.04 1.40
CA GLY A 173 -3.74 0.05 0.87
C GLY A 173 -4.49 1.29 1.38
N ILE A 174 -4.40 1.57 2.68
CA ILE A 174 -5.04 2.76 3.29
C ILE A 174 -4.40 4.06 2.79
N MET A 175 -3.08 4.08 2.61
CA MET A 175 -2.37 5.24 2.05
C MET A 175 -2.90 5.61 0.66
N PHE A 176 -3.21 4.63 -0.20
CA PHE A 176 -3.80 4.91 -1.52
C PHE A 176 -5.16 5.60 -1.41
N ILE A 177 -6.00 5.17 -0.47
CA ILE A 177 -7.30 5.81 -0.21
C ILE A 177 -7.09 7.26 0.20
N PHE A 178 -6.17 7.52 1.13
CA PHE A 178 -5.91 8.87 1.61
C PHE A 178 -5.27 9.78 0.56
N ILE A 179 -4.41 9.24 -0.30
CA ILE A 179 -3.94 9.94 -1.50
C ILE A 179 -5.15 10.27 -2.41
N GLY A 180 -6.07 9.34 -2.60
CA GLY A 180 -7.31 9.55 -3.36
C GLY A 180 -8.19 10.65 -2.79
N ILE A 181 -8.42 10.67 -1.47
CA ILE A 181 -9.17 11.71 -0.78
C ILE A 181 -8.48 13.06 -0.94
N GLU A 182 -7.16 13.11 -0.73
CA GLU A 182 -6.38 14.34 -0.82
C GLU A 182 -6.41 14.92 -2.25
N ARG A 183 -6.29 14.07 -3.28
CA ARG A 183 -6.45 14.46 -4.69
C ARG A 183 -7.90 14.85 -5.04
N SER A 184 -8.89 14.25 -4.39
CA SER A 184 -10.30 14.63 -4.53
C SER A 184 -10.55 16.04 -4.02
N ILE A 185 -10.02 16.37 -2.83
CA ILE A 185 -10.10 17.71 -2.25
C ILE A 185 -9.40 18.73 -3.16
N ALA A 186 -8.21 18.40 -3.68
CA ALA A 186 -7.47 19.25 -4.62
C ALA A 186 -8.25 19.50 -5.92
N THR A 187 -9.02 18.51 -6.38
CA THR A 187 -9.83 18.61 -7.59
C THR A 187 -11.07 19.49 -7.37
N VAL A 188 -11.82 19.26 -6.28
CA VAL A 188 -13.07 19.98 -6.00
C VAL A 188 -12.80 21.42 -5.54
N TYR A 189 -11.77 21.62 -4.72
CA TYR A 189 -11.48 22.91 -4.07
C TYR A 189 -10.18 23.56 -4.54
N ALA A 190 -9.82 23.43 -5.82
CA ALA A 190 -8.55 23.90 -6.38
C ALA A 190 -8.15 25.33 -5.97
N ALA A 191 -9.11 26.28 -5.97
CA ALA A 191 -8.84 27.68 -5.63
C ALA A 191 -8.54 27.94 -4.14
N ARG A 192 -9.13 27.15 -3.23
CA ARG A 192 -8.87 27.25 -1.78
C ARG A 192 -7.65 26.43 -1.39
N TYR A 193 -7.44 25.32 -2.10
CA TYR A 193 -6.37 24.37 -1.84
C TYR A 193 -4.98 24.99 -1.94
N GLU A 194 -4.73 25.88 -2.91
CA GLU A 194 -3.46 26.60 -3.01
C GLU A 194 -3.15 27.48 -1.78
N LYS A 195 -4.18 28.03 -1.14
CA LYS A 195 -4.01 28.85 0.06
C LYS A 195 -3.70 28.01 1.29
N MET A 196 -4.04 26.72 1.28
CA MET A 196 -3.82 25.80 2.40
C MET A 196 -2.40 25.26 2.40
N ARG A 197 -1.44 26.08 2.85
CA ARG A 197 -0.04 25.63 3.06
C ARG A 197 0.16 24.69 4.26
N SER A 198 -0.89 24.44 5.05
CA SER A 198 -0.79 23.58 6.23
C SER A 198 -0.54 22.13 5.84
N THR A 199 0.48 21.55 6.45
CA THR A 199 0.83 20.11 6.37
C THR A 199 0.05 19.25 7.36
N GLY A 200 -0.73 19.88 8.27
CA GLY A 200 -1.46 19.19 9.33
C GLY A 200 -2.36 18.06 8.84
N PRO A 201 -3.21 18.27 7.81
CA PRO A 201 -4.07 17.20 7.29
C PRO A 201 -3.29 15.99 6.77
N GLY A 202 -2.14 16.18 6.11
CA GLY A 202 -1.30 15.08 5.63
C GLY A 202 -0.76 14.22 6.77
N TRP A 203 -0.28 14.84 7.85
CA TRP A 203 0.19 14.14 9.04
C TRP A 203 -0.94 13.44 9.80
N LEU A 204 -2.11 14.07 9.90
CA LEU A 204 -3.28 13.46 10.52
C LEU A 204 -3.70 12.19 9.78
N LEU A 205 -3.79 12.25 8.45
CA LEU A 205 -4.12 11.08 7.62
C LEU A 205 -3.07 9.97 7.78
N LEU A 206 -1.78 10.31 7.77
CA LEU A 206 -0.71 9.34 8.02
C LEU A 206 -0.83 8.67 9.40
N LEU A 207 -1.15 9.44 10.45
CA LEU A 207 -1.39 8.91 11.79
C LEU A 207 -2.58 7.95 11.80
N VAL A 208 -3.69 8.31 11.16
CA VAL A 208 -4.86 7.42 11.03
C VAL A 208 -4.47 6.12 10.32
N THR A 209 -3.63 6.17 9.28
CA THR A 209 -3.14 4.95 8.60
C THR A 209 -2.33 4.05 9.53
N VAL A 210 -1.44 4.62 10.34
CA VAL A 210 -0.65 3.86 11.32
C VAL A 210 -1.56 3.20 12.35
N LEU A 211 -2.50 3.96 12.94
CA LEU A 211 -3.39 3.45 13.97
C LEU A 211 -4.31 2.34 13.44
N THR A 212 -4.90 2.54 12.27
CA THR A 212 -5.77 1.52 11.64
C THR A 212 -5.01 0.26 11.24
N SER A 213 -3.76 0.40 10.77
CA SER A 213 -2.92 -0.75 10.44
C SER A 213 -2.42 -1.50 11.66
N ALA A 214 -2.10 -0.78 12.74
CA ALA A 214 -1.77 -1.38 14.03
C ALA A 214 -2.98 -2.13 14.60
N ALA A 215 -4.18 -1.53 14.56
CA ALA A 215 -5.40 -2.18 15.00
C ALA A 215 -5.68 -3.48 14.23
N LYS A 216 -5.48 -3.49 12.91
CA LYS A 216 -5.61 -4.72 12.10
C LYS A 216 -4.55 -5.77 12.46
N ALA A 217 -3.29 -5.38 12.62
CA ALA A 217 -2.23 -6.32 13.01
C ALA A 217 -2.50 -6.93 14.41
N ILE A 218 -2.94 -6.12 15.38
CA ILE A 218 -3.35 -6.58 16.70
C ILE A 218 -4.56 -7.52 16.60
N TRP A 219 -5.55 -7.18 15.77
CA TRP A 219 -6.70 -8.04 15.53
C TRP A 219 -6.29 -9.40 14.96
N PHE A 220 -5.42 -9.43 13.95
CA PHE A 220 -4.84 -10.67 13.41
C PHE A 220 -4.12 -11.48 14.49
N PHE A 221 -3.27 -10.84 15.28
CA PHE A 221 -2.52 -11.49 16.36
C PHE A 221 -3.42 -12.02 17.49
N SER A 222 -4.56 -11.37 17.76
CA SER A 222 -5.49 -11.80 18.80
C SER A 222 -6.31 -13.04 18.43
N TYR A 223 -6.52 -13.25 17.13
CA TYR A 223 -7.31 -14.36 16.60
C TYR A 223 -6.47 -15.51 16.08
N SER A 224 -5.15 -15.39 16.11
CA SER A 224 -4.31 -16.48 15.68
C SER A 224 -4.31 -17.62 16.71
N ASP A 225 -4.64 -18.80 16.21
CA ASP A 225 -4.60 -20.05 16.97
C ASP A 225 -3.36 -20.81 16.54
N VAL A 226 -2.21 -20.33 17.03
CA VAL A 226 -0.92 -20.90 16.65
C VAL A 226 -0.66 -22.22 17.34
N ASN A 227 -0.21 -23.18 16.53
CA ASN A 227 0.45 -24.36 17.06
C ASN A 227 1.66 -23.94 17.90
N THR A 228 2.02 -24.75 18.89
CA THR A 228 3.15 -24.43 19.77
C THR A 228 4.46 -24.26 18.98
N TYR A 229 4.60 -25.00 17.87
CA TYR A 229 5.75 -24.96 16.99
C TYR A 229 5.34 -24.83 15.54
N ASN A 230 6.02 -23.95 14.81
CA ASN A 230 5.80 -23.72 13.39
C ASN A 230 7.04 -24.03 12.55
N PRO A 231 6.88 -24.75 11.41
CA PRO A 231 8.00 -25.18 10.58
C PRO A 231 8.61 -24.02 9.78
N ILE A 232 7.87 -22.93 9.54
CA ILE A 232 8.26 -21.77 8.75
C ILE A 232 7.62 -20.51 9.33
N SER A 233 8.30 -19.36 9.23
CA SER A 233 7.78 -18.08 9.75
C SER A 233 6.85 -17.36 8.76
N THR A 234 7.05 -17.59 7.46
CA THR A 234 6.33 -16.88 6.39
C THR A 234 4.84 -17.23 6.29
N LEU A 235 4.45 -18.46 6.65
CA LEU A 235 3.08 -18.95 6.60
C LEU A 235 2.53 -18.92 8.04
N GLY A 236 1.96 -17.78 8.45
CA GLY A 236 1.32 -17.67 9.77
C GLY A 236 0.04 -18.51 9.86
N ASP A 237 -0.29 -19.00 11.05
CA ASP A 237 -1.50 -19.78 11.32
C ASP A 237 -2.70 -18.85 11.57
N ILE A 238 -3.18 -18.21 10.50
CA ILE A 238 -4.35 -17.33 10.58
C ILE A 238 -5.59 -18.15 10.22
N PRO A 239 -6.65 -18.14 11.06
CA PRO A 239 -7.89 -18.83 10.73
C PRO A 239 -8.40 -18.42 9.35
N MET A 240 -8.74 -19.41 8.53
CA MET A 240 -9.11 -19.23 7.12
C MET A 240 -10.21 -18.16 6.92
N GLY A 241 -11.24 -18.15 7.77
CA GLY A 241 -12.33 -17.16 7.69
C GLY A 241 -11.86 -15.72 7.88
N ILE A 242 -10.86 -15.51 8.74
CA ILE A 242 -10.28 -14.19 9.02
C ILE A 242 -9.38 -13.76 7.86
N GLN A 243 -8.54 -14.67 7.36
CA GLN A 243 -7.70 -14.43 6.19
C GLN A 243 -8.56 -14.07 4.96
N GLN A 244 -9.62 -14.84 4.69
CA GLN A 244 -10.55 -14.58 3.60
C GLN A 244 -11.27 -13.24 3.74
N THR A 245 -11.77 -12.92 4.94
CA THR A 245 -12.44 -11.64 5.21
C THR A 245 -11.50 -10.47 4.97
N ALA A 246 -10.26 -10.58 5.45
CA ALA A 246 -9.26 -9.53 5.31
C ALA A 246 -8.80 -9.35 3.84
N LEU A 247 -8.61 -10.45 3.09
CA LEU A 247 -8.30 -10.41 1.67
C LEU A 247 -9.46 -9.81 0.86
N GLY A 248 -10.70 -10.20 1.17
CA GLY A 248 -11.90 -9.65 0.55
C GLY A 248 -12.05 -8.14 0.81
N MET A 249 -11.81 -7.69 2.05
CA MET A 249 -11.79 -6.27 2.39
C MET A 249 -10.68 -5.53 1.63
N GLN A 250 -9.46 -6.08 1.58
CA GLN A 250 -8.35 -5.48 0.83
C GLN A 250 -8.71 -5.32 -0.66
N LEU A 251 -9.26 -6.36 -1.27
CA LEU A 251 -9.68 -6.35 -2.67
C LEU A 251 -10.75 -5.27 -2.91
N ALA A 252 -11.74 -5.15 -2.03
CA ALA A 252 -12.76 -4.12 -2.13
C ALA A 252 -12.16 -2.71 -2.07
N LEU A 253 -11.19 -2.47 -1.18
CA LEU A 253 -10.49 -1.19 -1.06
C LEU A 253 -9.72 -0.85 -2.35
N GLU A 254 -9.02 -1.81 -2.96
CA GLU A 254 -8.30 -1.58 -4.21
C GLU A 254 -9.22 -1.26 -5.39
N MET A 255 -10.38 -1.92 -5.47
CA MET A 255 -11.40 -1.61 -6.47
C MET A 255 -11.95 -0.19 -6.28
N ILE A 256 -12.24 0.21 -5.04
CA ILE A 256 -12.67 1.58 -4.71
C ILE A 256 -11.60 2.59 -5.13
N ASN A 257 -10.33 2.33 -4.84
CA ASN A 257 -9.22 3.22 -5.22
C ASN A 257 -9.18 3.46 -6.75
N VAL A 258 -9.25 2.39 -7.54
CA VAL A 258 -9.25 2.50 -9.01
C VAL A 258 -10.46 3.28 -9.53
N ILE A 259 -11.65 3.06 -8.95
CA ILE A 259 -12.87 3.80 -9.32
C ILE A 259 -12.71 5.28 -8.99
N VAL A 260 -12.25 5.61 -7.78
CA VAL A 260 -12.04 7.01 -7.35
C VAL A 260 -11.02 7.70 -8.25
N PHE A 261 -9.85 7.12 -8.49
CA PHE A 261 -8.83 7.75 -9.35
C PHE A 261 -9.30 7.88 -10.80
N SER A 262 -10.07 6.91 -11.31
CA SER A 262 -10.65 6.99 -12.66
C SER A 262 -11.66 8.13 -12.74
N ALA A 263 -12.58 8.22 -11.79
CA ALA A 263 -13.57 9.31 -11.71
C ALA A 263 -12.87 10.67 -11.64
N LEU A 264 -11.87 10.83 -10.76
CA LEU A 264 -11.08 12.06 -10.66
C LEU A 264 -10.37 12.40 -11.96
N TYR A 265 -9.80 11.41 -12.65
CA TYR A 265 -9.16 11.63 -13.95
C TYR A 265 -10.16 12.17 -14.99
N PHE A 266 -11.33 11.57 -15.09
CA PHE A 266 -12.38 12.02 -16.02
C PHE A 266 -12.91 13.40 -15.65
N CYS A 267 -13.19 13.67 -14.36
CA CYS A 267 -13.63 14.97 -13.87
C CYS A 267 -12.61 16.07 -14.21
N ASN A 268 -11.33 15.86 -13.87
CA ASN A 268 -10.29 16.84 -14.17
C ASN A 268 -10.10 17.05 -15.69
N ARG A 269 -10.14 15.98 -16.49
CA ARG A 269 -10.03 16.08 -17.95
C ARG A 269 -11.20 16.83 -18.57
N ARG A 270 -12.42 16.62 -18.05
CA ARG A 270 -13.61 17.38 -18.46
C ARG A 270 -13.47 18.86 -18.07
N SER A 271 -12.99 19.16 -16.87
CA SER A 271 -12.71 20.52 -16.43
C SER A 271 -11.69 21.23 -17.32
N ILE A 272 -10.62 20.56 -17.76
CA ILE A 272 -9.64 21.15 -18.70
C ILE A 272 -10.32 21.58 -20.00
N LYS A 273 -11.16 20.70 -20.58
CA LYS A 273 -11.89 21.01 -21.82
C LYS A 273 -12.80 22.24 -21.67
N GLY A 274 -13.45 22.40 -20.51
CA GLY A 274 -14.28 23.59 -20.23
C GLY A 274 -13.48 24.87 -19.97
N THR A 275 -12.27 24.74 -19.40
CA THR A 275 -11.38 25.84 -18.97
C THR A 275 -10.63 26.49 -20.14
N HIS A 276 -10.69 25.92 -21.34
CA HIS A 276 -10.20 26.59 -22.56
C HIS A 276 -10.95 27.91 -22.87
N ARG A 277 -12.07 28.19 -22.17
CA ARG A 277 -12.70 29.50 -22.18
C ARG A 277 -11.80 30.53 -21.47
N ILE A 278 -11.61 31.70 -22.08
CA ILE A 278 -10.58 32.71 -21.77
C ILE A 278 -10.60 33.23 -20.32
N VAL A 279 -11.70 33.04 -19.57
CA VAL A 279 -11.96 33.71 -18.29
C VAL A 279 -11.24 33.09 -17.07
N SER A 280 -10.66 31.90 -17.18
CA SER A 280 -10.02 31.26 -16.02
C SER A 280 -8.61 31.76 -15.72
N SER A 281 -8.30 32.00 -14.44
CA SER A 281 -6.98 32.45 -13.99
C SER A 281 -5.86 31.46 -14.37
N LEU A 282 -4.66 31.98 -14.65
CA LEU A 282 -3.49 31.19 -15.03
C LEU A 282 -3.15 30.15 -13.93
N THR A 283 -3.29 30.55 -12.68
CA THR A 283 -3.04 29.71 -11.51
C THR A 283 -3.97 28.50 -11.45
N TYR A 284 -5.27 28.69 -11.74
CA TYR A 284 -6.22 27.58 -11.79
C TYR A 284 -5.87 26.58 -12.89
N LYS A 285 -5.47 27.07 -14.08
CA LYS A 285 -5.03 26.23 -15.20
C LYS A 285 -3.78 25.42 -14.83
N TYR A 286 -2.82 26.03 -14.14
CA TYR A 286 -1.60 25.35 -13.67
C TYR A 286 -1.93 24.22 -12.69
N GLN A 287 -2.75 24.50 -11.67
CA GLN A 287 -3.18 23.53 -10.65
C GLN A 287 -3.94 22.34 -11.27
N LEU A 288 -4.86 22.62 -12.20
CA LEU A 288 -5.62 21.58 -12.88
C LEU A 288 -4.72 20.67 -13.72
N ASN A 289 -3.74 21.25 -14.42
CA ASN A 289 -2.77 20.50 -15.20
C ASN A 289 -1.82 19.67 -14.30
N GLU A 290 -1.38 20.24 -13.17
CA GLU A 290 -0.60 19.51 -12.15
C GLU A 290 -1.38 18.32 -11.60
N ASN A 291 -2.65 18.52 -11.23
CA ASN A 291 -3.52 17.46 -10.73
C ASN A 291 -3.76 16.37 -11.77
N VAL A 292 -4.02 16.69 -13.03
CA VAL A 292 -4.16 15.67 -14.08
C VAL A 292 -2.88 14.86 -14.26
N ASN A 293 -1.72 15.53 -14.28
CA ASN A 293 -0.44 14.83 -14.41
C ASN A 293 -0.18 13.92 -13.21
N SER A 294 -0.46 14.40 -12.00
CA SER A 294 -0.37 13.63 -10.76
C SER A 294 -1.28 12.40 -10.79
N ILE A 295 -2.57 12.60 -11.07
CA ILE A 295 -3.58 11.55 -11.09
C ILE A 295 -3.27 10.52 -12.17
N THR A 296 -2.73 10.94 -13.32
CA THR A 296 -2.35 9.99 -14.39
C THR A 296 -1.29 9.00 -13.92
N ILE A 297 -0.28 9.48 -13.17
CA ILE A 297 0.77 8.61 -12.61
C ILE A 297 0.19 7.70 -11.53
N ILE A 298 -0.56 8.27 -10.59
CA ILE A 298 -1.15 7.52 -9.46
C ILE A 298 -2.18 6.49 -9.96
N LEU A 299 -2.97 6.82 -10.98
CA LEU A 299 -3.97 5.92 -11.56
C LEU A 299 -3.31 4.69 -12.22
N GLN A 300 -2.20 4.88 -12.93
CA GLN A 300 -1.45 3.75 -13.50
C GLN A 300 -0.91 2.82 -12.40
N LEU A 301 -0.46 3.41 -11.30
CA LEU A 301 0.02 2.69 -10.14
C LEU A 301 -1.11 1.93 -9.44
N ALA A 302 -2.27 2.56 -9.26
CA ALA A 302 -3.46 1.96 -8.68
C ALA A 302 -3.97 0.79 -9.52
N TRP A 303 -4.00 0.91 -10.85
CA TRP A 303 -4.33 -0.19 -11.75
C TRP A 303 -3.34 -1.35 -11.62
N PHE A 304 -2.04 -1.06 -11.62
CA PHE A 304 -1.02 -2.09 -11.44
C PHE A 304 -1.18 -2.82 -10.10
N HIS A 305 -1.34 -2.08 -9.00
CA HIS A 305 -1.55 -2.66 -7.68
C HIS A 305 -2.84 -3.48 -7.59
N CYS A 306 -3.94 -2.98 -8.15
CA CYS A 306 -5.22 -3.67 -8.20
C CYS A 306 -5.13 -4.99 -9.00
N ILE A 307 -4.49 -4.99 -10.18
CA ILE A 307 -4.30 -6.21 -10.98
C ILE A 307 -3.49 -7.26 -10.21
N VAL A 308 -2.38 -6.85 -9.59
CA VAL A 308 -1.56 -7.79 -8.81
C VAL A 308 -2.31 -8.30 -7.59
N THR A 309 -3.07 -7.45 -6.90
CA THR A 309 -3.87 -7.84 -5.73
C THR A 309 -5.00 -8.79 -6.11
N ILE A 310 -5.71 -8.54 -7.21
CA ILE A 310 -6.71 -9.47 -7.78
C ILE A 310 -6.06 -10.82 -8.06
N LEU A 311 -4.94 -10.83 -8.78
CA LEU A 311 -4.25 -12.05 -9.15
C LEU A 311 -3.78 -12.85 -7.91
N ALA A 312 -3.14 -12.17 -6.95
CA ALA A 312 -2.69 -12.79 -5.70
C ALA A 312 -3.87 -13.32 -4.88
N THR A 313 -4.96 -12.55 -4.76
CA THR A 313 -6.16 -12.98 -4.02
C THR A 313 -6.83 -14.18 -4.67
N CYS A 314 -6.96 -14.18 -6.01
CA CYS A 314 -7.47 -15.32 -6.75
C CYS A 314 -6.61 -16.57 -6.57
N LEU A 315 -5.28 -16.43 -6.63
CA LEU A 315 -4.35 -17.54 -6.41
C LEU A 315 -4.43 -18.09 -4.98
N ILE A 316 -4.51 -17.21 -3.97
CA ILE A 316 -4.65 -17.63 -2.57
C ILE A 316 -5.99 -18.34 -2.35
N ILE A 317 -7.11 -17.75 -2.81
CA ILE A 317 -8.44 -18.37 -2.67
C ILE A 317 -8.47 -19.73 -3.39
N PHE A 318 -7.92 -19.81 -4.60
CA PHE A 318 -7.81 -21.06 -5.35
C PHE A 318 -6.99 -22.11 -4.58
N SER A 319 -5.83 -21.70 -4.04
CA SER A 319 -4.94 -22.59 -3.28
C SER A 319 -5.63 -23.12 -2.04
N VAL A 320 -6.28 -22.25 -1.26
CA VAL A 320 -7.01 -22.65 -0.06
C VAL A 320 -8.22 -23.55 -0.40
N ALA A 321 -8.89 -23.34 -1.53
CA ALA A 321 -10.05 -24.14 -1.93
C ALA A 321 -9.69 -25.50 -2.54
N LYS A 322 -8.47 -25.69 -3.05
CA LYS A 322 -8.09 -26.87 -3.84
C LYS A 322 -6.95 -27.68 -3.25
N PHE A 323 -6.05 -27.06 -2.51
CA PHE A 323 -4.89 -27.75 -1.97
C PHE A 323 -5.19 -28.31 -0.59
N THR A 324 -4.64 -29.50 -0.34
CA THR A 324 -4.51 -30.03 1.02
C THR A 324 -3.59 -29.12 1.85
N GLU A 325 -3.61 -29.25 3.17
CA GLU A 325 -2.74 -28.45 4.07
C GLU A 325 -1.25 -28.59 3.70
N GLU A 326 -0.79 -29.80 3.39
CA GLU A 326 0.59 -30.04 2.96
C GLU A 326 0.92 -29.38 1.61
N GLU A 327 -0.01 -29.44 0.65
CA GLU A 327 0.14 -28.77 -0.64
C GLU A 327 0.09 -27.26 -0.49
N TYR A 328 -0.73 -26.73 0.42
CA TYR A 328 -0.78 -25.30 0.72
C TYR A 328 0.52 -24.81 1.33
N LEU A 329 1.15 -25.57 2.23
CA LEU A 329 2.48 -25.23 2.75
C LEU A 329 3.55 -25.21 1.64
N ARG A 330 3.44 -26.13 0.67
CA ARG A 330 4.35 -26.23 -0.48
C ARG A 330 4.16 -25.12 -1.51
N TYR A 331 2.91 -24.85 -1.88
CA TYR A 331 2.53 -23.93 -2.96
C TYR A 331 2.05 -22.56 -2.47
N GLY A 332 1.98 -22.31 -1.16
CA GLY A 332 1.63 -21.03 -0.57
C GLY A 332 2.68 -19.94 -0.86
N LEU A 333 3.96 -20.29 -0.77
CA LEU A 333 5.08 -19.38 -1.07
C LEU A 333 5.06 -18.79 -2.50
N PRO A 334 4.86 -19.59 -3.57
CA PRO A 334 4.78 -19.06 -4.93
C PRO A 334 3.47 -18.33 -5.25
N THR A 335 2.40 -18.57 -4.49
CA THR A 335 1.11 -17.88 -4.72
C THR A 335 1.09 -16.46 -4.17
N ASP A 336 1.98 -16.14 -3.23
CA ASP A 336 2.20 -14.78 -2.77
C ASP A 336 3.08 -13.97 -3.77
N LEU A 337 2.40 -13.10 -4.52
CA LEU A 337 2.99 -12.23 -5.54
C LEU A 337 3.53 -10.89 -4.98
N TYR A 338 3.40 -10.61 -3.68
CA TYR A 338 3.82 -9.32 -3.11
C TYR A 338 5.33 -9.03 -3.28
N PRO A 339 6.27 -9.97 -3.14
CA PRO A 339 7.68 -9.67 -3.37
C PRO A 339 7.99 -9.27 -4.82
N VAL A 340 7.29 -9.89 -5.78
CA VAL A 340 7.38 -9.52 -7.21
C VAL A 340 6.84 -8.11 -7.41
N TYR A 341 5.71 -7.78 -6.79
CA TYR A 341 5.16 -6.43 -6.78
C TYR A 341 6.15 -5.40 -6.20
N HIS A 342 6.72 -5.67 -5.03
CA HIS A 342 7.68 -4.79 -4.38
C HIS A 342 8.94 -4.58 -5.21
N CYS A 343 9.38 -5.58 -5.96
CA CYS A 343 10.52 -5.46 -6.88
C CYS A 343 10.15 -4.66 -8.14
N THR A 344 9.01 -4.92 -8.76
CA THR A 344 8.60 -4.29 -10.04
C THR A 344 8.16 -2.83 -9.87
N PHE A 345 7.50 -2.50 -8.77
CA PHE A 345 7.02 -1.15 -8.48
C PHE A 345 8.11 -0.05 -8.56
N PRO A 346 9.30 -0.17 -7.92
CA PRO A 346 10.33 0.86 -8.00
C PRO A 346 10.87 1.02 -9.43
N PHE A 347 10.94 -0.04 -10.24
CA PHE A 347 11.32 0.09 -11.65
C PHE A 347 10.29 0.91 -12.43
N LEU A 348 8.99 0.68 -12.22
CA LEU A 348 7.92 1.46 -12.84
C LEU A 348 8.00 2.93 -12.44
N MET A 349 8.19 3.21 -11.15
CA MET A 349 8.34 4.57 -10.64
C MET A 349 9.59 5.26 -11.20
N ALA A 350 10.75 4.58 -11.19
CA ALA A 350 12.00 5.10 -11.75
C ALA A 350 11.85 5.42 -13.25
N TYR A 351 11.24 4.51 -14.01
CA TYR A 351 10.97 4.71 -15.43
C TYR A 351 10.10 5.95 -15.68
N LYS A 352 9.02 6.14 -14.90
CA LYS A 352 8.15 7.31 -15.00
C LYS A 352 8.87 8.61 -14.65
N VAL A 353 9.69 8.61 -13.60
CA VAL A 353 10.52 9.76 -13.23
C VAL A 353 11.49 10.14 -14.36
N VAL A 354 12.14 9.15 -14.98
CA VAL A 354 13.04 9.38 -16.12
C VAL A 354 12.27 9.93 -17.33
N GLN A 355 11.09 9.38 -17.62
CA GLN A 355 10.22 9.82 -18.71
C GLN A 355 9.81 11.30 -18.53
N GLU A 356 9.36 11.68 -17.33
CA GLU A 356 8.98 13.06 -17.01
C GLU A 356 10.18 14.01 -17.06
N LYS A 357 11.35 13.59 -16.60
CA LYS A 357 12.59 14.37 -16.71
C LYS A 357 12.97 14.62 -18.18
N ARG A 358 12.83 13.61 -19.05
CA ARG A 358 13.05 13.75 -20.49
C ARG A 358 12.05 14.72 -21.14
N LYS A 359 10.76 14.61 -20.80
CA LYS A 359 9.71 15.53 -21.27
C LYS A 359 10.00 16.97 -20.87
N HIS A 360 10.41 17.19 -19.60
CA HIS A 360 10.73 18.52 -19.12
C HIS A 360 11.96 19.12 -19.81
N ARG A 361 13.02 18.34 -20.03
CA ARG A 361 14.19 18.78 -20.81
C ARG A 361 13.82 19.19 -22.23
N ARG A 362 12.96 18.42 -22.91
CA ARG A 362 12.46 18.78 -24.25
C ARG A 362 11.69 20.10 -24.24
N LEU A 363 10.80 20.30 -23.28
CA LEU A 363 10.06 21.56 -23.13
C LEU A 363 10.98 22.75 -22.84
N GLN A 364 12.04 22.56 -22.06
CA GLN A 364 13.03 23.62 -21.81
C GLN A 364 13.78 23.99 -23.08
N VAL A 365 14.15 23.01 -23.91
CA VAL A 365 14.81 23.28 -25.21
C VAL A 365 13.86 24.02 -26.16
N VAL A 366 12.59 23.63 -26.24
CA VAL A 366 11.58 24.35 -27.05
C VAL A 366 11.42 25.79 -26.57
N LYS A 367 11.24 26.02 -25.27
CA LYS A 367 11.14 27.37 -24.70
C LYS A 367 12.41 28.20 -24.92
N ALA A 368 13.58 27.58 -24.86
CA ALA A 368 14.84 28.27 -25.15
C ALA A 368 14.92 28.67 -26.63
N LYS A 369 14.40 27.83 -27.55
CA LYS A 369 14.31 28.15 -28.97
C LYS A 369 13.31 29.29 -29.23
N GLU A 370 12.11 29.22 -28.67
CA GLU A 370 11.10 30.29 -28.76
C GLU A 370 11.66 31.62 -28.25
N ARG A 371 12.33 31.63 -27.08
CA ARG A 371 12.97 32.85 -26.56
C ARG A 371 14.05 33.42 -27.48
N ARG A 372 14.82 32.56 -28.16
CA ARG A 372 15.80 33.02 -29.17
C ARG A 372 15.10 33.60 -30.39
N GLU A 373 14.00 33.00 -30.82
CA GLU A 373 13.21 33.48 -31.95
C GLU A 373 12.57 34.84 -31.66
N TYR A 374 11.96 35.02 -30.49
CA TYR A 374 11.46 36.33 -30.04
C TYR A 374 12.57 37.38 -29.97
N ARG A 375 13.74 37.03 -29.40
CA ARG A 375 14.88 37.95 -29.35
C ARG A 375 15.38 38.35 -30.75
N ASN A 376 15.32 37.44 -31.71
CA ASN A 376 15.68 37.73 -33.10
C ASN A 376 14.62 38.61 -33.77
N GLN A 377 13.33 38.40 -33.49
CA GLN A 377 12.24 39.27 -33.94
C GLN A 377 12.38 40.69 -33.37
N ASP A 378 12.66 40.83 -32.08
CA ASP A 378 12.92 42.13 -31.45
C ASP A 378 14.12 42.85 -32.09
N GLY A 379 15.17 42.09 -32.43
CA GLY A 379 16.30 42.61 -33.20
C GLY A 379 15.90 43.10 -34.60
N HIS A 380 15.02 42.36 -35.28
CA HIS A 380 14.47 42.75 -36.58
C HIS A 380 13.60 44.00 -36.49
N PHE A 381 12.73 44.12 -35.47
CA PHE A 381 11.93 45.33 -35.26
C PHE A 381 12.79 46.55 -34.96
N LYS A 382 13.82 46.41 -34.11
CA LYS A 382 14.80 47.48 -33.86
C LYS A 382 15.56 47.89 -35.12
N MET A 383 15.88 46.94 -36.00
CA MET A 383 16.54 47.24 -37.27
C MET A 383 15.63 48.06 -38.20
N LEU A 384 14.34 47.73 -38.26
CA LEU A 384 13.35 48.50 -39.03
C LEU A 384 13.17 49.91 -38.46
N GLU A 385 13.06 50.04 -37.14
CA GLU A 385 12.94 51.34 -36.45
C GLU A 385 14.10 52.27 -36.81
N ASN A 386 15.35 51.77 -36.76
CA ASN A 386 16.54 52.53 -37.17
C ASN A 386 16.55 52.94 -38.65
N LEU A 387 15.93 52.15 -39.54
CA LEU A 387 15.84 52.50 -40.97
C LEU A 387 14.84 53.63 -41.20
N PHE A 388 13.69 53.63 -40.51
CA PHE A 388 12.70 54.70 -40.62
C PHE A 388 13.17 56.00 -39.97
N GLU A 389 13.88 55.93 -38.84
CA GLU A 389 14.47 57.13 -38.22
C GLU A 389 15.51 57.82 -39.13
N ARG A 390 16.30 57.04 -39.90
CA ARG A 390 17.25 57.59 -40.86
C ARG A 390 16.62 58.27 -42.07
N GLN A 391 15.37 57.99 -42.39
CA GLN A 391 14.70 58.55 -43.55
C GLN A 391 14.01 59.90 -43.25
N ASN A 392 13.79 60.19 -41.97
CA ASN A 392 13.17 61.43 -41.49
C ASN A 392 14.18 62.53 -41.11
N ASN A 393 15.49 62.21 -41.14
CA ASN A 393 16.59 63.16 -41.03
C ASN A 393 17.26 63.31 -42.40
#